data_AF-R1GVS9-F1
#
_entry.id   AF-R1GVS9-F1
#
_cell.length_a   1.000
_cell.length_b   1.000
_cell.length_c   1.000
_cell.angle_alpha   90.00
_cell.angle_beta   90.00
_cell.angle_gamma   90.00
#
_symmetry.space_group_name_H-M   'P 1'
#
loop_
_entity.id
_entity.type
_entity.pdbx_description
1 polymer ?
#
loop_
_entity_poly.entity_id
_entity_poly.type
_entity_poly.pdbx_seq_one_letter_code
_entity_poly.pdbx_strand_id
1 'polypeptide(L)'
;MLGKILPAVALGGGIALLWPELAWRAGTLQLVTADVSSLQNVSVFKEQDVKYKDILKNCEDVIILEEQGVAILSCDPQRDAWNTVMGTFIDPAPPGAIFQWFYSDPDSFPQPLVLEDFGDRAVVDFHPLGIEYHAESSTLFVVNHASSGPTVELFNYVPWNGFGRAAATHRQTVAHPALWTPNSVHALNGTSFLVTNDHFFRVRERFVAQKIETYGFLPGGNVVHVVLPPAADPVEPTSLGDDADEAAPPPAAPAPIVTTVASSIPSTASRPTPPTAPSP
;
A
#
# COMPACT_ATOMS: atom_id res chain seq x y z
N MET A 1 -57.33 -14.92 3.99
CA MET A 1 -56.57 -13.71 3.61
C MET A 1 -55.26 -13.58 4.41
N LEU A 2 -54.45 -14.64 4.51
CA LEU A 2 -53.22 -14.64 5.33
C LEU A 2 -51.94 -14.95 4.53
N GLY A 3 -52.02 -14.97 3.19
CA GLY A 3 -50.93 -15.41 2.31
C GLY A 3 -50.25 -14.30 1.50
N LYS A 4 -50.58 -13.03 1.72
CA LYS A 4 -50.02 -11.89 0.96
C LYS A 4 -49.27 -10.85 1.80
N ILE A 5 -49.25 -10.99 3.13
CA ILE A 5 -48.67 -9.99 4.05
C ILE A 5 -47.22 -10.36 4.44
N LEU A 6 -46.83 -11.64 4.27
CA LEU A 6 -45.49 -12.12 4.65
C LEU A 6 -44.32 -11.56 3.80
N PRO A 7 -44.43 -11.31 2.48
CA PRO A 7 -43.28 -10.81 1.71
C PRO A 7 -42.97 -9.33 1.99
N ALA A 8 -43.99 -8.51 2.25
CA ALA A 8 -43.83 -7.07 2.43
C ALA A 8 -43.24 -6.70 3.80
N VAL A 9 -43.56 -7.46 4.85
CA VAL A 9 -42.98 -7.27 6.19
C VAL A 9 -41.53 -7.76 6.25
N ALA A 10 -41.18 -8.83 5.51
CA ALA A 10 -39.80 -9.30 5.39
C ALA A 10 -38.90 -8.32 4.61
N LEU A 11 -39.43 -7.72 3.53
CA LEU A 11 -38.73 -6.67 2.77
C LEU A 11 -38.58 -5.36 3.56
N GLY A 12 -39.63 -4.92 4.25
CA GLY A 12 -39.59 -3.69 5.07
C GLY A 12 -38.70 -3.83 6.32
N GLY A 13 -38.73 -4.99 6.98
CA GLY A 13 -37.87 -5.28 8.14
C GLY A 13 -36.39 -5.40 7.78
N GLY A 14 -36.07 -6.01 6.65
CA GLY A 14 -34.70 -6.10 6.14
C GLY A 14 -34.12 -4.73 5.78
N ILE A 15 -34.91 -3.87 5.12
CA ILE A 15 -34.48 -2.49 4.80
C ILE A 15 -34.26 -1.67 6.08
N ALA A 16 -35.13 -1.78 7.09
CA ALA A 16 -34.97 -1.06 8.35
C ALA A 16 -33.72 -1.49 9.15
N LEU A 17 -33.38 -2.78 9.13
CA LEU A 17 -32.17 -3.31 9.79
C LEU A 17 -30.87 -2.92 9.05
N LEU A 18 -30.93 -2.80 7.73
CA LEU A 18 -29.80 -2.38 6.90
C LEU A 18 -29.72 -0.86 6.71
N TRP A 19 -30.75 -0.11 7.10
CA TRP A 19 -30.83 1.34 6.90
C TRP A 19 -29.64 2.10 7.50
N PRO A 20 -29.14 1.82 8.71
CA PRO A 20 -27.96 2.51 9.24
C PRO A 20 -26.73 2.33 8.35
N GLU A 21 -26.50 1.11 7.86
CA GLU A 21 -25.39 0.78 6.96
C GLU A 21 -25.57 1.43 5.58
N LEU A 22 -26.79 1.38 5.03
CA LEU A 22 -27.11 1.96 3.72
C LEU A 22 -27.10 3.50 3.74
N ALA A 23 -27.57 4.13 4.81
CA ALA A 23 -27.64 5.58 4.94
C ALA A 23 -26.23 6.20 5.03
N TRP A 24 -25.31 5.57 5.77
CA TRP A 24 -23.90 6.00 5.79
C TRP A 24 -23.28 5.90 4.40
N ARG A 25 -23.45 4.76 3.73
CA ARG A 25 -22.93 4.51 2.37
C ARG A 25 -23.48 5.52 1.34
N ALA A 26 -24.75 5.89 1.46
CA ALA A 26 -25.35 6.93 0.62
C ALA A 26 -24.72 8.31 0.84
N GLY A 27 -24.40 8.66 2.09
CA GLY A 27 -23.69 9.91 2.42
C GLY A 27 -22.27 9.95 1.84
N THR A 28 -21.52 8.85 1.93
CA THR A 28 -20.19 8.75 1.30
C THR A 28 -20.27 8.86 -0.22
N LEU A 29 -21.25 8.19 -0.84
CA LEU A 29 -21.43 8.25 -2.29
C LEU A 29 -21.76 9.68 -2.77
N GLN A 30 -22.58 10.42 -2.00
CA GLN A 30 -22.86 11.82 -2.28
C GLN A 30 -21.58 12.66 -2.30
N LEU A 31 -20.66 12.48 -1.35
CA LEU A 31 -19.38 13.21 -1.31
C LEU A 31 -18.50 12.90 -2.52
N VAL A 32 -18.42 11.64 -2.96
CA VAL A 32 -17.60 11.23 -4.11
C VAL A 32 -18.17 11.78 -5.43
N THR A 33 -19.48 12.03 -5.50
CA THR A 33 -20.16 12.61 -6.67
C THR A 33 -20.40 14.11 -6.57
N ALA A 34 -20.05 14.74 -5.44
CA ALA A 34 -20.29 16.15 -5.22
C ALA A 34 -19.41 17.00 -6.14
N ASP A 35 -19.97 18.08 -6.65
CA ASP A 35 -19.16 19.12 -7.29
C ASP A 35 -18.19 19.67 -6.23
N VAL A 36 -16.89 19.65 -6.52
CA VAL A 36 -15.86 20.15 -5.59
C VAL A 36 -16.13 21.61 -5.18
N SER A 37 -16.74 22.40 -6.08
CA SER A 37 -17.15 23.78 -5.78
C SER A 37 -18.27 23.89 -4.75
N SER A 38 -19.03 22.80 -4.53
CA SER A 38 -20.09 22.72 -3.52
C SER A 38 -19.57 22.34 -2.13
N LEU A 39 -18.29 21.92 -2.02
CA LEU A 39 -17.70 21.54 -0.74
C LEU A 39 -17.36 22.79 0.08
N GLN A 40 -17.70 22.75 1.37
CA GLN A 40 -17.38 23.83 2.29
C GLN A 40 -15.86 23.94 2.47
N ASN A 41 -15.30 25.13 2.21
CA ASN A 41 -13.90 25.41 2.52
C ASN A 41 -13.74 25.53 4.04
N VAL A 42 -12.98 24.60 4.64
CA VAL A 42 -12.73 24.52 6.09
C VAL A 42 -11.26 24.82 6.44
N SER A 43 -10.48 25.44 5.54
CA SER A 43 -9.07 25.74 5.82
C SER A 43 -8.94 26.73 6.99
N VAL A 44 -8.32 26.28 8.08
CA VAL A 44 -7.98 27.09 9.25
C VAL A 44 -6.55 27.65 9.19
N PHE A 45 -5.81 27.32 8.13
CA PHE A 45 -4.43 27.77 7.95
C PHE A 45 -4.40 29.25 7.59
N LYS A 46 -3.54 30.01 8.26
CA LYS A 46 -3.32 31.44 7.95
C LYS A 46 -2.78 31.65 6.54
N GLU A 47 -1.94 30.71 6.09
CA GLU A 47 -1.33 30.68 4.77
C GLU A 47 -1.12 29.22 4.37
N GLN A 48 -1.32 28.90 3.10
CA GLN A 48 -1.10 27.58 2.53
C GLN A 48 -0.46 27.74 1.16
N ASP A 49 0.50 26.87 0.85
CA ASP A 49 1.15 26.81 -0.46
C ASP A 49 1.35 25.35 -0.87
N VAL A 50 1.24 25.09 -2.17
CA VAL A 50 1.40 23.75 -2.73
C VAL A 50 2.81 23.63 -3.30
N LYS A 51 3.69 22.94 -2.56
CA LYS A 51 5.07 22.74 -2.95
C LYS A 51 5.25 21.51 -3.84
N TYR A 52 6.21 21.58 -4.76
CA TYR A 52 6.71 20.46 -5.58
C TYR A 52 5.66 19.67 -6.38
N LYS A 53 4.52 20.29 -6.74
CA LYS A 53 3.43 19.67 -7.52
C LYS A 53 3.87 18.99 -8.83
N ASP A 54 4.97 19.47 -9.41
CA ASP A 54 5.49 19.00 -10.69
C ASP A 54 6.40 17.78 -10.52
N ILE A 55 6.86 17.50 -9.29
CA ILE A 55 7.76 16.40 -8.93
C ILE A 55 6.97 15.29 -8.24
N LEU A 56 6.18 15.65 -7.23
CA LEU A 56 5.39 14.72 -6.43
C LEU A 56 4.00 14.57 -7.08
N LYS A 57 3.78 13.44 -7.75
CA LYS A 57 2.51 13.10 -8.38
C LYS A 57 2.05 11.74 -7.92
N ASN A 58 0.75 11.64 -7.61
CA ASN A 58 0.11 10.40 -7.19
C ASN A 58 0.89 9.69 -6.07
N CYS A 59 1.20 10.45 -5.02
CA CYS A 59 1.84 9.93 -3.83
C CYS A 59 0.79 9.32 -2.92
N GLU A 60 0.65 7.99 -2.96
CA GLU A 60 -0.46 7.29 -2.31
C GLU A 60 -0.21 7.08 -0.81
N ASP A 61 1.06 6.99 -0.42
CA ASP A 61 1.45 6.77 0.97
C ASP A 61 2.69 7.59 1.36
N VAL A 62 2.80 7.89 2.65
CA VAL A 62 3.86 8.71 3.25
C VAL A 62 4.20 8.26 4.67
N ILE A 63 5.49 8.20 4.96
CA ILE A 63 6.02 7.95 6.31
C ILE A 63 6.78 9.18 6.76
N ILE A 64 6.47 9.66 7.96
CA ILE A 64 7.17 10.79 8.58
C ILE A 64 8.06 10.27 9.70
N LEU A 65 9.37 10.42 9.51
CA LEU A 65 10.39 10.15 10.50
C LEU A 65 10.67 11.45 11.27
N GLU A 66 9.83 11.72 12.27
CA GLU A 66 9.79 13.01 12.96
C GLU A 66 11.12 13.41 13.61
N GLU A 67 11.80 12.46 14.26
CA GLU A 67 13.07 12.70 14.95
C GLU A 67 14.19 13.10 13.98
N GLN A 68 14.14 12.61 12.74
CA GLN A 68 15.10 12.89 11.69
C GLN A 68 14.66 14.07 10.79
N GLY A 69 13.41 14.51 10.89
CA GLY A 69 12.84 15.53 10.00
C GLY A 69 12.73 15.06 8.54
N VAL A 70 12.47 13.77 8.32
CA VAL A 70 12.43 13.14 6.99
C VAL A 70 11.04 12.63 6.64
N ALA A 71 10.57 12.91 5.45
CA ALA A 71 9.42 12.25 4.85
C ALA A 71 9.91 11.23 3.79
N ILE A 72 9.35 10.03 3.81
CA ILE A 72 9.49 9.01 2.77
C ILE A 72 8.16 8.97 2.03
N LEU A 73 8.15 9.17 0.71
CA LEU A 73 6.92 9.25 -0.07
C LEU A 73 6.92 8.19 -1.17
N SER A 74 5.81 7.46 -1.28
CA SER A 74 5.58 6.49 -2.34
C SER A 74 4.77 7.14 -3.45
N CYS A 75 5.38 7.41 -4.60
CA CYS A 75 4.76 8.18 -5.67
C CYS A 75 4.83 7.44 -7.01
N ASP A 76 3.72 7.43 -7.74
CA ASP A 76 3.63 6.80 -9.06
C ASP A 76 2.92 7.73 -10.07
N PRO A 77 3.66 8.56 -10.83
CA PRO A 77 3.04 9.46 -11.80
C PRO A 77 2.23 8.72 -12.88
N GLN A 78 2.49 7.43 -13.08
CA GLN A 78 1.77 6.60 -14.04
C GLN A 78 0.48 5.99 -13.46
N ARG A 79 0.17 6.24 -12.19
CA ARG A 79 -1.02 5.70 -11.51
C ARG A 79 -2.35 6.01 -12.22
N ASP A 80 -2.44 7.09 -12.99
CA ASP A 80 -3.65 7.42 -13.75
C ASP A 80 -3.89 6.48 -14.95
N ALA A 81 -2.84 5.85 -15.48
CA ALA A 81 -2.89 4.90 -16.60
C ALA A 81 -2.57 3.46 -16.19
N TRP A 82 -2.02 3.27 -14.98
CA TRP A 82 -1.73 1.98 -14.37
C TRP A 82 -2.21 1.95 -12.91
N ASN A 83 -3.43 1.45 -12.69
CA ASN A 83 -4.06 1.36 -11.38
C ASN A 83 -4.74 0.01 -11.19
N THR A 84 -4.10 -0.88 -10.43
CA THR A 84 -4.64 -2.23 -10.21
C THR A 84 -5.80 -2.26 -9.22
N VAL A 85 -6.01 -1.20 -8.44
CA VAL A 85 -7.15 -1.05 -7.50
C VAL A 85 -8.40 -0.63 -8.27
N MET A 86 -8.26 0.38 -9.14
CA MET A 86 -9.37 0.94 -9.91
C MET A 86 -9.67 0.15 -11.20
N GLY A 87 -8.72 -0.63 -11.69
CA GLY A 87 -8.86 -1.43 -12.90
C GLY A 87 -8.45 -0.71 -14.18
N THR A 88 -7.49 0.22 -14.08
CA THR A 88 -6.89 0.91 -15.22
C THR A 88 -5.60 0.20 -15.61
N PHE A 89 -5.54 -0.33 -16.83
CA PHE A 89 -4.39 -1.09 -17.34
C PHE A 89 -4.03 -0.66 -18.76
N ILE A 90 -3.72 0.62 -18.95
CA ILE A 90 -3.46 1.22 -20.27
C ILE A 90 -1.98 1.09 -20.61
N ASP A 91 -1.12 1.63 -19.77
CA ASP A 91 0.33 1.65 -19.96
C ASP A 91 1.03 1.64 -18.59
N PRO A 92 1.88 0.65 -18.27
CA PRO A 92 2.68 0.65 -17.05
C PRO A 92 3.92 1.54 -17.13
N ALA A 93 4.31 2.09 -18.29
CA ALA A 93 5.47 2.98 -18.35
C ALA A 93 5.07 4.46 -18.19
N PRO A 94 5.83 5.31 -17.47
CA PRO A 94 7.07 5.02 -16.75
C PRO A 94 6.84 4.44 -15.34
N PRO A 95 7.89 3.89 -14.67
CA PRO A 95 7.80 3.47 -13.28
C PRO A 95 7.58 4.65 -12.32
N GLY A 96 7.07 4.33 -11.13
CA GLY A 96 7.06 5.21 -9.98
C GLY A 96 8.42 5.29 -9.26
N ALA A 97 8.43 5.96 -8.12
CA ALA A 97 9.62 6.16 -7.31
C ALA A 97 9.27 6.32 -5.84
N ILE A 98 10.23 5.94 -4.99
CA ILE A 98 10.24 6.36 -3.59
C ILE A 98 11.05 7.64 -3.48
N PHE A 99 10.48 8.66 -2.84
CA PHE A 99 11.16 9.92 -2.56
C PHE A 99 11.54 10.00 -1.09
N GLN A 100 12.69 10.61 -0.80
CA GLN A 100 13.00 11.13 0.53
C GLN A 100 12.95 12.67 0.50
N TRP A 101 12.53 13.28 1.60
CA TRP A 101 12.51 14.73 1.74
C TRP A 101 12.80 15.16 3.18
N PHE A 102 13.90 15.88 3.39
CA PHE A 102 14.27 16.46 4.69
C PHE A 102 13.45 17.73 4.97
N TYR A 103 12.16 17.59 5.27
CA TYR A 103 11.24 18.72 5.41
C TYR A 103 11.60 19.70 6.55
N SER A 104 12.45 19.30 7.49
CA SER A 104 12.99 20.19 8.52
C SER A 104 14.05 21.17 7.99
N ASP A 105 14.66 20.86 6.85
CA ASP A 105 15.61 21.72 6.16
C ASP A 105 14.88 22.55 5.08
N PRO A 106 14.80 23.89 5.22
CA PRO A 106 14.04 24.75 4.32
C PRO A 106 14.62 24.80 2.90
N ASP A 107 15.90 24.45 2.73
CA ASP A 107 16.58 24.45 1.43
C ASP A 107 16.52 23.07 0.76
N SER A 108 16.01 22.04 1.45
CA SER A 108 15.86 20.71 0.89
C SER A 108 14.66 20.60 -0.06
N PHE A 109 14.73 19.65 -0.97
CA PHE A 109 13.62 19.29 -1.85
C PHE A 109 13.54 17.76 -2.00
N PRO A 110 12.35 17.22 -2.32
CA PRO A 110 12.18 15.78 -2.49
C PRO A 110 13.15 15.20 -3.52
N GLN A 111 13.91 14.17 -3.13
CA GLN A 111 14.81 13.42 -4.01
C GLN A 111 14.28 12.01 -4.23
N PRO A 112 14.24 11.51 -5.48
CA PRO A 112 13.98 10.09 -5.70
C PRO A 112 15.16 9.26 -5.20
N LEU A 113 14.87 8.14 -4.56
CA LEU A 113 15.86 7.14 -4.17
C LEU A 113 16.34 6.38 -5.40
N VAL A 114 17.66 6.16 -5.48
CA VAL A 114 18.24 5.17 -6.38
C VAL A 114 17.95 3.79 -5.80
N LEU A 115 17.23 2.94 -6.53
CA LEU A 115 16.97 1.56 -6.13
C LEU A 115 18.10 0.66 -6.63
N GLU A 116 19.08 0.42 -5.76
CA GLU A 116 20.24 -0.42 -6.07
C GLU A 116 19.85 -1.89 -6.02
N ASP A 117 20.55 -2.72 -6.80
CA ASP A 117 20.38 -4.19 -6.85
C ASP A 117 18.96 -4.70 -7.17
N PHE A 118 18.04 -3.82 -7.57
CA PHE A 118 16.67 -4.20 -7.96
C PHE A 118 16.54 -4.61 -9.44
N GLY A 119 17.64 -4.52 -10.19
CA GLY A 119 17.71 -4.88 -11.61
C GLY A 119 16.81 -4.03 -12.50
N ASP A 120 16.46 -4.57 -13.67
CA ASP A 120 15.66 -3.84 -14.67
C ASP A 120 14.27 -3.45 -14.16
N ARG A 121 13.73 -4.18 -13.17
CA ARG A 121 12.42 -3.88 -12.56
C ARG A 121 12.34 -2.47 -12.00
N ALA A 122 13.45 -1.93 -11.48
CA ALA A 122 13.52 -0.57 -10.97
C ALA A 122 13.12 0.49 -12.01
N VAL A 123 13.40 0.22 -13.29
CA VAL A 123 13.23 1.19 -14.37
C VAL A 123 12.08 0.84 -15.34
N VAL A 124 11.54 -0.38 -15.27
CA VAL A 124 10.49 -0.83 -16.20
C VAL A 124 9.17 -1.24 -15.54
N ASP A 125 9.17 -1.63 -14.26
CA ASP A 125 8.00 -2.31 -13.66
C ASP A 125 7.89 -2.09 -12.14
N PHE A 126 8.19 -0.87 -11.69
CA PHE A 126 8.07 -0.47 -10.30
C PHE A 126 6.92 0.52 -10.13
N HIS A 127 5.88 0.11 -9.42
CA HIS A 127 4.64 0.87 -9.19
C HIS A 127 4.30 0.87 -7.70
N PRO A 128 5.00 1.68 -6.89
CA PRO A 128 4.87 1.64 -5.44
C PRO A 128 3.49 2.15 -4.98
N LEU A 129 3.00 1.59 -3.89
CA LEU A 129 1.72 1.95 -3.26
C LEU A 129 1.94 2.19 -1.75
N GLY A 130 1.47 1.29 -0.88
CA GLY A 130 1.75 1.41 0.55
C GLY A 130 3.20 1.11 0.91
N ILE A 131 3.73 1.85 1.89
CA ILE A 131 5.12 1.73 2.35
C ILE A 131 5.18 1.66 3.88
N GLU A 132 6.24 1.06 4.40
CA GLU A 132 6.54 1.05 5.83
C GLU A 132 8.05 1.09 6.06
N TYR A 133 8.50 1.75 7.12
CA TYR A 133 9.91 1.86 7.47
C TYR A 133 10.14 1.39 8.90
N HIS A 134 10.85 0.27 9.04
CA HIS A 134 11.24 -0.25 10.33
C HIS A 134 12.66 0.22 10.67
N ALA A 135 12.76 1.20 11.56
CA ALA A 135 14.00 1.89 11.89
C ALA A 135 15.07 0.96 12.48
N GLU A 136 14.71 0.07 13.41
CA GLU A 136 15.69 -0.79 14.09
C GLU A 136 16.41 -1.76 13.14
N SER A 137 15.77 -2.15 12.04
CA SER A 137 16.39 -2.97 11.00
C SER A 137 16.77 -2.19 9.74
N SER A 138 16.56 -0.87 9.72
CA SER A 138 16.77 -0.02 8.54
C SER A 138 16.14 -0.60 7.28
N THR A 139 14.91 -1.12 7.40
CA THR A 139 14.22 -1.82 6.31
C THR A 139 13.03 -1.01 5.84
N LEU A 140 13.04 -0.65 4.55
CA LEU A 140 11.91 -0.07 3.85
C LEU A 140 11.15 -1.19 3.12
N PHE A 141 9.88 -1.36 3.47
CA PHE A 141 8.94 -2.27 2.83
C PHE A 141 8.10 -1.47 1.85
N VAL A 142 7.94 -1.99 0.63
CA VAL A 142 7.19 -1.32 -0.43
C VAL A 142 6.24 -2.30 -1.09
N VAL A 143 4.94 -2.04 -1.02
CA VAL A 143 3.97 -2.72 -1.88
C VAL A 143 4.20 -2.26 -3.32
N ASN A 144 4.44 -3.21 -4.23
CA ASN A 144 4.69 -2.93 -5.64
C ASN A 144 3.59 -3.56 -6.51
N HIS A 145 2.83 -2.70 -7.20
CA HIS A 145 1.76 -3.05 -8.15
C HIS A 145 2.33 -3.34 -9.54
N ALA A 146 3.40 -4.12 -9.60
CA ALA A 146 4.10 -4.43 -10.84
C ALA A 146 3.14 -5.09 -11.86
N SER A 147 3.34 -4.78 -13.14
CA SER A 147 2.60 -5.38 -14.26
C SER A 147 2.80 -6.88 -14.39
N SER A 148 3.97 -7.37 -13.97
CA SER A 148 4.30 -8.79 -13.81
C SER A 148 3.55 -9.49 -12.66
N GLY A 149 3.00 -8.73 -11.71
CA GLY A 149 2.22 -9.24 -10.59
C GLY A 149 2.55 -8.51 -9.28
N PRO A 150 1.62 -8.53 -8.31
CA PRO A 150 1.81 -7.83 -7.04
C PRO A 150 2.91 -8.47 -6.20
N THR A 151 3.71 -7.62 -5.58
CA THR A 151 4.86 -8.01 -4.75
C THR A 151 4.99 -7.07 -3.55
N VAL A 152 5.73 -7.50 -2.53
CA VAL A 152 6.30 -6.61 -1.52
C VAL A 152 7.81 -6.63 -1.68
N GLU A 153 8.39 -5.46 -1.92
CA GLU A 153 9.82 -5.27 -2.10
C GLU A 153 10.43 -4.78 -0.79
N LEU A 154 11.54 -5.39 -0.38
CA LEU A 154 12.28 -4.98 0.80
C LEU A 154 13.59 -4.34 0.37
N PHE A 155 13.86 -3.16 0.92
CA PHE A 155 15.11 -2.44 0.71
C PHE A 155 15.79 -2.15 2.04
N ASN A 156 17.12 -2.25 2.06
CA ASN A 156 17.92 -1.64 3.11
C ASN A 156 17.99 -0.14 2.83
N TYR A 157 17.59 0.68 3.80
CA TYR A 157 17.49 2.13 3.63
C TYR A 157 17.83 2.86 4.92
N VAL A 158 18.69 3.86 4.78
CA VAL A 158 19.03 4.82 5.83
C VAL A 158 18.89 6.22 5.21
N PRO A 159 18.06 7.12 5.79
CA PRO A 159 17.95 8.47 5.29
C PRO A 159 19.31 9.17 5.17
N TRP A 160 19.56 9.82 4.04
CA TRP A 160 20.87 10.40 3.73
C TRP A 160 20.75 11.83 3.21
N ASN A 161 21.33 12.81 3.93
CA ASN A 161 21.37 14.22 3.55
C ASN A 161 22.79 14.72 3.15
N GLY A 162 23.71 13.80 2.83
CA GLY A 162 25.08 14.14 2.50
C GLY A 162 25.33 14.30 0.99
N PHE A 163 26.59 14.49 0.61
CA PHE A 163 26.99 14.54 -0.80
C PHE A 163 26.81 13.18 -1.47
N GLY A 164 26.12 13.13 -2.61
CA GLY A 164 25.84 11.90 -3.35
C GLY A 164 24.36 11.76 -3.69
N ARG A 165 23.96 10.56 -4.15
CA ARG A 165 22.55 10.23 -4.38
C ARG A 165 22.03 9.44 -3.19
N ALA A 166 20.81 9.73 -2.77
CA ALA A 166 20.11 8.90 -1.80
C ALA A 166 19.75 7.57 -2.46
N ALA A 167 19.99 6.47 -1.75
CA ALA A 167 19.83 5.13 -2.30
C ALA A 167 19.15 4.20 -1.29
N ALA A 168 18.45 3.20 -1.82
CA ALA A 168 17.92 2.08 -1.09
C ALA A 168 18.32 0.80 -1.83
N THR A 169 18.98 -0.12 -1.14
CA THR A 169 19.52 -1.34 -1.75
C THR A 169 18.50 -2.45 -1.62
N HIS A 170 18.07 -3.02 -2.75
CA HIS A 170 17.10 -4.11 -2.75
C HIS A 170 17.67 -5.34 -2.04
N ARG A 171 16.85 -5.92 -1.19
CA ARG A 171 17.20 -7.10 -0.40
C ARG A 171 16.43 -8.32 -0.87
N GLN A 172 15.12 -8.18 -1.10
CA GLN A 172 14.26 -9.31 -1.40
C GLN A 172 12.94 -8.87 -2.03
N THR A 173 12.48 -9.64 -3.01
CA THR A 173 11.11 -9.59 -3.52
C THR A 173 10.28 -10.69 -2.84
N VAL A 174 9.15 -10.32 -2.26
CA VAL A 174 8.16 -11.26 -1.70
C VAL A 174 6.96 -11.34 -2.62
N ALA A 175 6.79 -12.49 -3.25
CA ALA A 175 5.62 -12.85 -4.04
C ALA A 175 4.95 -14.08 -3.42
N HIS A 176 3.63 -14.04 -3.24
CA HIS A 176 2.88 -15.17 -2.68
C HIS A 176 1.43 -15.15 -3.18
N PRO A 177 0.77 -16.30 -3.41
CA PRO A 177 -0.63 -16.33 -3.83
C PRO A 177 -1.61 -15.61 -2.90
N ALA A 178 -1.29 -15.52 -1.61
CA ALA A 178 -2.08 -14.78 -0.61
C ALA A 178 -1.83 -13.25 -0.62
N LEU A 179 -0.79 -12.76 -1.31
CA LEU A 179 -0.54 -11.34 -1.57
C LEU A 179 -1.21 -10.96 -2.89
N TRP A 180 -2.53 -11.11 -2.92
CA TRP A 180 -3.27 -11.09 -4.16
C TRP A 180 -3.66 -9.67 -4.60
N THR A 181 -4.07 -8.78 -3.68
CA THR A 181 -4.27 -7.35 -3.96
C THR A 181 -3.65 -6.50 -2.85
N PRO A 182 -2.33 -6.63 -2.61
CA PRO A 182 -1.69 -5.94 -1.50
C PRO A 182 -1.89 -4.43 -1.66
N ASN A 183 -2.27 -3.77 -0.59
CA ASN A 183 -2.55 -2.34 -0.58
C ASN A 183 -1.54 -1.61 0.29
N SER A 184 -1.48 -1.97 1.58
CA SER A 184 -0.54 -1.41 2.53
C SER A 184 0.19 -2.51 3.31
N VAL A 185 1.33 -2.14 3.90
CA VAL A 185 2.23 -3.00 4.66
C VAL A 185 2.48 -2.38 6.02
N HIS A 186 2.62 -3.21 7.06
CA HIS A 186 3.01 -2.77 8.40
C HIS A 186 4.04 -3.73 8.99
N ALA A 187 5.19 -3.21 9.39
CA ALA A 187 6.34 -3.99 9.80
C ALA A 187 6.24 -4.28 11.30
N LEU A 188 6.35 -5.56 11.64
CA LEU A 188 6.45 -6.00 13.03
C LEU A 188 7.91 -6.09 13.47
N ASN A 189 8.81 -6.37 12.51
CA ASN A 189 10.27 -6.28 12.61
C ASN A 189 10.90 -6.43 11.20
N GLY A 190 12.23 -6.46 11.12
CA GLY A 190 12.99 -6.60 9.86
C GLY A 190 12.81 -7.93 9.09
N THR A 191 12.04 -8.87 9.61
CA THR A 191 11.74 -10.17 8.97
C THR A 191 10.26 -10.55 9.04
N SER A 192 9.39 -9.71 9.58
CA SER A 192 7.98 -10.05 9.80
C SER A 192 7.10 -8.82 9.63
N PHE A 193 6.04 -8.95 8.85
CA PHE A 193 5.16 -7.83 8.52
C PHE A 193 3.75 -8.29 8.18
N LEU A 194 2.79 -7.39 8.35
CA LEU A 194 1.40 -7.54 7.94
C LEU A 194 1.20 -6.86 6.59
N VAL A 195 0.36 -7.44 5.74
CA VAL A 195 -0.05 -6.84 4.47
C VAL A 195 -1.56 -6.87 4.39
N THR A 196 -2.18 -5.74 4.04
CA THR A 196 -3.60 -5.71 3.73
C THR A 196 -3.80 -6.08 2.27
N ASN A 197 -4.74 -6.98 1.98
CA ASN A 197 -5.32 -7.08 0.65
C ASN A 197 -6.63 -6.31 0.64
N ASP A 198 -6.77 -5.35 -0.27
CA ASP A 198 -7.92 -4.45 -0.31
C ASP A 198 -9.21 -5.08 -0.87
N HIS A 199 -9.09 -6.17 -1.62
CA HIS A 199 -10.21 -6.82 -2.30
C HIS A 199 -10.03 -8.35 -2.31
N PHE A 200 -11.15 -9.04 -2.31
CA PHE A 200 -11.23 -10.46 -2.63
C PHE A 200 -11.13 -10.67 -4.15
N PHE A 201 -11.89 -9.87 -4.93
CA PHE A 201 -11.89 -9.98 -6.38
C PHE A 201 -10.83 -9.07 -7.00
N ARG A 202 -9.88 -9.65 -7.72
CA ARG A 202 -8.99 -8.87 -8.60
C ARG A 202 -9.78 -8.27 -9.74
N VAL A 203 -9.70 -6.96 -9.91
CA VAL A 203 -10.41 -6.23 -10.97
C VAL A 203 -10.00 -6.70 -12.37
N ARG A 204 -8.73 -7.08 -12.58
CA ARG A 204 -8.22 -7.60 -13.85
C ARG A 204 -8.93 -8.88 -14.31
N GLU A 205 -9.38 -9.70 -13.36
CA GLU A 205 -9.96 -11.00 -13.65
C GLU A 205 -11.48 -11.01 -13.52
N ARG A 206 -12.01 -10.23 -12.56
CA ARG A 206 -13.42 -10.22 -12.19
C ARG A 206 -13.94 -8.81 -12.01
N PHE A 207 -13.78 -7.98 -13.06
CA PHE A 207 -14.19 -6.58 -13.08
C PHE A 207 -15.56 -6.32 -12.44
N VAL A 208 -16.60 -7.02 -12.89
CA VAL A 208 -17.97 -6.83 -12.36
C VAL A 208 -18.07 -7.20 -10.88
N ALA A 209 -17.47 -8.31 -10.46
CA ALA A 209 -17.51 -8.74 -9.06
C ALA A 209 -16.73 -7.77 -8.16
N GLN A 210 -15.60 -7.26 -8.62
CA GLN A 210 -14.83 -6.24 -7.91
C GLN A 210 -15.61 -4.93 -7.78
N LYS A 211 -16.31 -4.47 -8.82
CA LYS A 211 -17.17 -3.27 -8.70
C LYS A 211 -18.33 -3.47 -7.73
N ILE A 212 -18.92 -4.67 -7.71
CA ILE A 212 -19.94 -5.01 -6.70
C ILE A 212 -19.33 -5.01 -5.29
N GLU A 213 -18.12 -5.55 -5.12
CA GLU A 213 -17.41 -5.52 -3.84
C GLU A 213 -17.13 -4.09 -3.37
N THR A 214 -16.53 -3.26 -4.21
CA THR A 214 -16.18 -1.87 -3.90
C THR A 214 -17.43 -1.02 -3.61
N TYR A 215 -18.38 -0.96 -4.54
CA TYR A 215 -19.55 -0.07 -4.40
C TYR A 215 -20.65 -0.66 -3.52
N GLY A 216 -20.66 -1.98 -3.34
CA GLY A 216 -21.47 -2.66 -2.35
C GLY A 216 -20.85 -2.64 -0.95
N PHE A 217 -19.67 -2.02 -0.77
CA PHE A 217 -18.91 -1.96 0.48
C PHE A 217 -18.89 -3.33 1.19
N LEU A 218 -18.57 -4.38 0.42
CA LEU A 218 -18.47 -5.74 0.93
C LEU A 218 -17.08 -5.92 1.56
N PRO A 219 -16.96 -6.53 2.73
CA PRO A 219 -15.67 -6.70 3.42
C PRO A 219 -14.90 -7.88 2.81
N GLY A 220 -14.52 -7.83 1.53
CA GLY A 220 -13.75 -8.91 0.91
C GLY A 220 -12.24 -8.82 1.14
N GLY A 221 -11.75 -7.66 1.59
CA GLY A 221 -10.36 -7.50 2.02
C GLY A 221 -9.96 -8.40 3.19
N ASN A 222 -8.65 -8.60 3.34
CA ASN A 222 -8.07 -9.42 4.39
C ASN A 222 -6.72 -8.85 4.85
N VAL A 223 -6.15 -9.43 5.91
CA VAL A 223 -4.79 -9.15 6.37
C VAL A 223 -4.02 -10.46 6.41
N VAL A 224 -2.83 -10.45 5.81
CA VAL A 224 -1.90 -11.58 5.85
C VAL A 224 -0.66 -11.20 6.64
N HIS A 225 -0.18 -12.13 7.45
CA HIS A 225 1.10 -12.05 8.14
C HIS A 225 2.14 -12.81 7.36
N VAL A 226 3.23 -12.14 7.03
CA VAL A 226 4.39 -12.69 6.32
C VAL A 226 5.55 -12.79 7.30
N VAL A 227 6.18 -13.96 7.38
CA VAL A 227 7.42 -14.21 8.10
C VAL A 227 8.47 -14.69 7.12
N LEU A 228 9.55 -13.92 7.02
CA LEU A 228 10.71 -14.26 6.22
C LEU A 228 11.59 -15.25 6.98
N PRO A 229 12.11 -16.28 6.30
CA PRO A 229 13.08 -17.16 6.92
C PRO A 229 14.38 -16.42 7.21
N PRO A 230 15.21 -16.93 8.13
CA PRO A 230 16.54 -16.39 8.36
C PRO A 230 17.31 -16.32 7.05
N ALA A 231 18.12 -15.26 6.88
CA ALA A 231 19.07 -15.21 5.78
C ALA A 231 19.96 -16.46 5.84
N ALA A 232 20.18 -17.12 4.71
CA ALA A 232 21.15 -18.20 4.64
C ALA A 232 22.52 -17.64 5.05
N ASP A 233 23.25 -18.37 5.89
CA ASP A 233 24.60 -17.98 6.26
C ASP A 233 25.44 -17.78 4.99
N PRO A 234 26.32 -16.76 4.95
CA PRO A 234 27.28 -16.62 3.86
C PRO A 234 28.04 -17.95 3.74
N VAL A 235 27.93 -18.60 2.58
CA VAL A 235 28.77 -19.75 2.26
C VAL A 235 30.21 -19.26 2.36
N GLU A 236 30.95 -19.71 3.38
CA GLU A 236 32.39 -19.44 3.45
C GLU A 236 33.00 -19.82 2.10
N PRO A 237 33.84 -18.97 1.48
CA PRO A 237 34.49 -19.32 0.24
C PRO A 237 35.32 -20.58 0.50
N THR A 238 34.83 -21.72 0.02
CA THR A 238 35.59 -22.97 0.00
C THR A 238 36.91 -22.66 -0.67
N SER A 239 37.99 -22.92 0.06
CA SER A 239 39.37 -22.76 -0.40
C SER A 239 39.50 -23.22 -1.84
N LEU A 240 40.01 -22.34 -2.71
CA LEU A 240 40.34 -22.59 -4.11
C LEU A 240 41.03 -23.96 -4.26
N GLY A 241 40.25 -24.95 -4.68
CA GLY A 241 40.73 -26.15 -5.35
C GLY A 241 40.64 -25.91 -6.84
N ASP A 242 41.72 -26.21 -7.57
CA ASP A 242 41.94 -25.90 -8.99
C ASP A 242 41.05 -26.67 -9.99
N ASP A 243 39.83 -27.07 -9.61
CA ASP A 243 38.91 -27.78 -10.49
C ASP A 243 37.70 -26.89 -10.79
N ALA A 244 37.69 -26.33 -12.00
CA ALA A 244 36.57 -25.58 -12.56
C ALA A 244 35.43 -26.53 -12.94
N ASP A 245 34.79 -27.12 -11.93
CA ASP A 245 33.45 -27.67 -12.08
C ASP A 245 32.43 -26.53 -11.87
N GLU A 246 31.50 -26.43 -12.81
CA GLU A 246 30.39 -25.49 -12.81
C GLU A 246 29.62 -25.61 -11.48
N ALA A 247 29.89 -24.67 -10.57
CA ALA A 247 29.29 -24.67 -9.24
C ALA A 247 27.77 -24.70 -9.39
N ALA A 248 27.14 -25.76 -8.89
CA ALA A 248 25.69 -25.89 -8.89
C ALA A 248 25.07 -24.62 -8.31
N PRO A 249 23.98 -24.08 -8.90
CA PRO A 249 23.35 -22.88 -8.39
C PRO A 249 23.01 -23.07 -6.91
N PRO A 250 23.22 -22.04 -6.07
CA PRO A 250 22.97 -22.14 -4.65
C PRO A 250 21.54 -22.61 -4.40
N PRO A 251 21.29 -23.40 -3.35
CA PRO A 251 19.96 -23.88 -3.03
C PRO A 251 19.00 -22.69 -2.92
N ALA A 252 17.81 -22.82 -3.51
CA ALA A 252 16.79 -21.79 -3.46
C ALA A 252 16.53 -21.40 -2.00
N ALA A 253 16.54 -20.09 -1.73
CA ALA A 253 16.24 -19.58 -0.39
C ALA A 253 14.89 -20.13 0.09
N PRO A 254 14.75 -20.47 1.38
CA PRO A 254 13.49 -20.92 1.92
C PRO A 254 12.37 -19.92 1.61
N ALA A 255 11.17 -20.44 1.29
CA ALA A 255 10.02 -19.62 0.99
C ALA A 255 9.50 -18.90 2.25
N PRO A 256 8.91 -17.70 2.13
CA PRO A 256 8.27 -17.03 3.24
C PRO A 256 7.07 -17.83 3.76
N ILE A 257 6.85 -17.78 5.07
CA ILE A 257 5.63 -18.31 5.69
C ILE A 257 4.58 -17.21 5.63
N VAL A 258 3.43 -17.51 5.02
CA VAL A 258 2.34 -16.53 4.86
C VAL A 258 1.05 -17.09 5.42
N THR A 259 0.44 -16.36 6.36
CA THR A 259 -0.79 -16.78 7.06
C THR A 259 -1.83 -15.68 7.03
N THR A 260 -3.08 -15.97 6.65
CA THR A 260 -4.18 -15.02 6.80
C THR A 260 -4.53 -14.87 8.28
N VAL A 261 -4.43 -13.66 8.82
CA VAL A 261 -4.67 -13.36 10.24
C VAL A 261 -5.98 -12.62 10.51
N ALA A 262 -6.55 -11.98 9.48
CA ALA A 262 -7.88 -11.40 9.55
C ALA A 262 -8.55 -11.43 8.17
N SER A 263 -9.86 -11.62 8.10
CA SER A 263 -10.64 -11.62 6.87
C SER A 263 -12.09 -11.24 7.17
N SER A 264 -12.76 -10.57 6.23
CA SER A 264 -14.20 -10.30 6.33
C SER A 264 -14.60 -9.57 7.61
N ILE A 265 -13.78 -8.60 8.02
CA ILE A 265 -14.01 -7.79 9.23
C ILE A 265 -15.33 -7.01 9.04
N PRO A 266 -16.37 -7.26 9.86
CA PRO A 266 -17.64 -6.56 9.73
C PRO A 266 -17.48 -5.07 10.05
N SER A 267 -18.24 -4.21 9.35
CA SER A 267 -18.29 -2.75 9.57
C SER A 267 -18.95 -2.34 10.91
N THR A 268 -18.96 -3.21 11.93
CA THR A 268 -19.59 -2.94 13.22
C THR A 268 -18.72 -2.02 14.08
N ALA A 269 -18.31 -0.87 13.56
CA ALA A 269 -17.76 0.21 14.34
C ALA A 269 -18.94 1.09 14.79
N SER A 270 -19.42 0.87 16.02
CA SER A 270 -20.24 1.87 16.70
C SER A 270 -19.46 3.19 16.72
N ARG A 271 -20.06 4.25 16.17
CA ARG A 271 -19.49 5.61 16.11
C ARG A 271 -18.81 5.98 17.42
N PRO A 272 -17.50 6.32 17.43
CA PRO A 272 -16.92 7.06 18.55
C PRO A 272 -17.69 8.36 18.69
N THR A 273 -18.30 8.60 19.84
CA THR A 273 -18.90 9.91 20.15
C THR A 273 -17.83 10.98 19.96
N PRO A 274 -18.07 12.01 19.12
CA PRO A 274 -17.12 13.10 18.99
C PRO A 274 -16.88 13.71 20.38
N PRO A 275 -15.63 14.06 20.74
CA PRO A 275 -15.41 14.82 21.96
C PRO A 275 -16.24 16.11 21.87
N THR A 276 -17.06 16.35 22.90
CA THR A 276 -17.77 17.62 23.07
C THR A 276 -16.74 18.74 23.07
N ALA A 277 -16.82 19.62 22.07
CA ALA A 277 -16.03 20.85 22.05
C ALA A 277 -16.32 21.65 23.33
N PRO A 278 -15.30 22.19 24.03
CA PRO A 278 -15.54 23.09 25.14
C PRO A 278 -16.33 24.30 24.62
N SER A 279 -17.42 24.62 25.32
CA SER A 279 -18.21 25.83 25.05
C SER A 279 -17.35 27.09 25.31
N PRO A 280 -17.60 28.19 24.56
CA PRO A 280 -16.80 29.41 24.65
C PRO A 280 -16.82 30.05 26.03
#